data_AF-A0A1V4ATE8-F1
#
_entry.id   AF-A0A1V4ATE8-F1
#
_cell.length_a   1.000
_cell.length_b   1.000
_cell.length_c   1.000
_cell.angle_alpha   90.00
_cell.angle_beta   90.00
_cell.angle_gamma   90.00
#
_symmetry.space_group_name_H-M   'P 1'
#
loop_
_entity.id
_entity.type
_entity.pdbx_description
1 polymer ?
#
loop_
_entity_poly.entity_id
_entity_poly.type
_entity_poly.pdbx_seq_one_letter_code
_entity_poly.pdbx_strand_id
1 'polypeptide(L)'
;MKTFYVCPHCGNNKEFRIFTSNFQVIKQSPLLGIRTTETGVLPSLRQNDNYIECSLCSQRFEYEDAAAIGKKYLQETQRLRMSEPVSHS
;
A
#
# COMPACT_ATOMS: atom_id res chain seq x y z
N MET A 1 12.14 3.80 -4.11
CA MET A 1 11.20 3.93 -2.96
C MET A 1 10.15 2.83 -3.08
N LYS A 2 9.80 2.15 -1.98
CA LYS A 2 8.78 1.10 -1.99
C LYS A 2 7.38 1.74 -1.92
N THR A 3 6.50 1.41 -2.84
CA THR A 3 5.15 2.01 -2.95
C THR A 3 4.27 1.67 -1.76
N PHE A 4 3.69 2.65 -1.10
CA PHE A 4 2.67 2.43 -0.05
C PHE A 4 1.31 2.23 -0.71
N TYR A 5 0.44 1.40 -0.14
CA TYR A 5 -0.91 1.15 -0.64
C TYR A 5 -1.97 1.36 0.42
N VAL A 6 -3.15 1.76 -0.05
CA VAL A 6 -4.37 1.87 0.74
C VAL A 6 -5.51 1.29 -0.08
N CYS A 7 -6.37 0.49 0.56
CA CYS A 7 -7.54 -0.06 -0.07
C CYS A 7 -8.64 1.00 -0.07
N PRO A 8 -9.08 1.51 -1.24
CA PRO A 8 -10.14 2.51 -1.31
C PRO A 8 -11.50 1.97 -0.84
N HIS A 9 -11.67 0.64 -0.83
CA HIS A 9 -12.93 0.01 -0.44
C HIS A 9 -13.12 -0.16 1.08
N CYS A 10 -12.06 -0.48 1.83
CA CYS A 10 -12.18 -0.77 3.27
C CYS A 10 -11.20 0.02 4.15
N GLY A 11 -10.38 0.91 3.57
CA GLY A 11 -9.41 1.72 4.31
C GLY A 11 -8.18 0.95 4.81
N ASN A 12 -8.07 -0.36 4.54
CA ASN A 12 -6.88 -1.13 4.90
C ASN A 12 -5.62 -0.48 4.33
N ASN A 13 -4.58 -0.37 5.16
CA ASN A 13 -3.29 0.20 4.79
C ASN A 13 -2.12 -0.56 5.43
N LYS A 14 -2.37 -1.79 5.91
CA LYS A 14 -1.41 -2.58 6.71
C LYS A 14 -0.81 -3.77 5.95
N GLU A 15 -1.60 -4.47 5.15
CA GLU A 15 -1.14 -5.69 4.47
C GLU A 15 -1.82 -5.87 3.11
N PHE A 16 -1.03 -6.25 2.11
CA PHE A 16 -1.48 -6.50 0.75
C PHE A 16 -0.69 -7.64 0.09
N ARG A 17 -1.31 -8.23 -0.92
CA ARG A 17 -0.68 -9.20 -1.82
C ARG A 17 -0.49 -8.55 -3.19
N ILE A 18 0.74 -8.53 -3.67
CA ILE A 18 1.12 -7.96 -4.97
C ILE A 18 1.31 -9.11 -5.94
N PHE A 19 0.63 -9.04 -7.08
CA PHE A 19 0.74 -9.96 -8.19
C PHE A 19 1.27 -9.18 -9.38
N THR A 20 2.57 -9.25 -9.62
CA THR A 20 3.19 -8.73 -10.84
C THR A 20 3.99 -9.86 -11.50
N SER A 21 5.18 -9.60 -12.05
CA SER A 21 6.13 -10.64 -12.46
C SER A 21 6.47 -11.60 -11.30
N ASN A 22 6.42 -11.11 -10.06
CA ASN A 22 6.54 -11.92 -8.85
C ASN A 22 5.34 -11.69 -7.94
N PHE A 23 4.89 -12.76 -7.30
CA PHE A 23 4.01 -12.69 -6.14
C PHE A 23 4.80 -12.18 -4.94
N GLN A 24 4.21 -11.28 -4.14
CA GLN A 24 4.78 -10.78 -2.89
C GLN A 24 3.66 -10.49 -1.90
N VAL A 25 3.88 -10.81 -0.63
CA VAL A 25 3.05 -10.34 0.49
C VAL A 25 3.81 -9.25 1.20
N ILE A 26 3.20 -8.07 1.33
CA ILE A 26 3.81 -6.92 1.96
C ILE A 26 3.06 -6.52 3.23
N LYS A 27 3.81 -6.05 4.22
CA LYS A 27 3.28 -5.35 5.40
C LYS A 27 3.77 -3.91 5.40
N GLN A 28 2.94 -3.01 5.90
CA GLN A 28 3.11 -1.57 5.89
C GLN A 28 2.91 -0.99 7.28
N SER A 29 3.66 0.07 7.60
CA SER A 29 3.42 0.91 8.76
C SER A 29 2.75 2.20 8.30
N PRO A 30 1.45 2.40 8.58
CA PRO A 30 0.77 3.67 8.28
C PRO A 30 1.36 4.86 9.03
N LEU A 31 1.87 4.61 10.25
CA LEU A 31 2.53 5.64 11.04
C LEU A 31 3.79 6.14 10.34
N LEU A 32 4.61 5.24 9.83
CA LEU A 32 5.87 5.61 9.17
C LEU A 32 5.69 5.90 7.67
N GLY A 33 4.55 5.51 7.08
CA GLY A 33 4.31 5.65 5.65
C GLY A 33 5.20 4.76 4.77
N ILE A 34 5.73 3.66 5.33
CA ILE A 34 6.67 2.76 4.65
C ILE A 34 6.19 1.31 4.66
N ARG A 35 6.76 0.48 3.77
CA ARG A 35 6.69 -0.98 3.88
C ARG A 35 7.66 -1.47 4.95
N THR A 36 7.19 -2.32 5.85
CA THR A 36 7.98 -2.89 6.95
C THR A 36 8.44 -4.32 6.67
N THR A 37 7.71 -5.06 5.84
CA THR A 37 8.05 -6.46 5.54
C THR A 37 7.63 -6.79 4.12
N GLU A 38 8.45 -7.58 3.43
CA GLU A 38 8.14 -8.16 2.13
C GLU A 38 8.52 -9.64 2.20
N THR A 39 7.55 -10.52 1.94
CA THR A 39 7.70 -11.97 2.06
C THR A 39 7.12 -12.67 0.84
N GLY A 40 7.66 -13.84 0.50
CA GLY A 40 7.06 -14.72 -0.52
C GLY A 40 7.32 -14.28 -1.96
N VAL A 41 8.53 -13.79 -2.28
CA VAL A 41 8.96 -13.51 -3.66
C VAL A 41 9.00 -14.82 -4.45
N LEU A 42 7.88 -15.19 -5.05
CA LEU A 42 7.74 -16.36 -5.91
C LEU A 42 7.40 -15.87 -7.32
N PRO A 43 7.88 -16.53 -8.38
CA PRO A 43 7.44 -16.20 -9.73
C PRO A 43 5.93 -16.36 -9.84
N SER A 44 5.25 -15.36 -10.40
CA SER A 44 3.82 -15.44 -10.67
C SER A 44 3.57 -16.30 -11.92
N LEU A 45 2.65 -17.27 -11.84
CA LEU A 45 2.28 -18.11 -12.98
C LEU A 45 1.49 -17.36 -14.07
N ARG A 46 0.98 -16.16 -13.76
CA ARG A 46 0.19 -15.33 -14.68
C ARG A 46 0.97 -14.07 -15.00
N GLN A 47 1.67 -14.08 -16.13
CA GLN A 47 2.55 -12.98 -16.56
C GLN A 47 1.80 -11.70 -16.99
N ASN A 48 0.47 -11.73 -17.14
CA ASN A 48 -0.28 -10.63 -17.78
C ASN A 48 -1.21 -9.80 -16.88
N ASP A 49 -1.38 -10.15 -15.60
CA ASP A 49 -2.26 -9.40 -14.70
C ASP A 49 -1.43 -8.79 -13.57
N ASN A 50 -0.98 -7.53 -13.75
CA ASN A 50 -0.34 -6.75 -12.69
C ASN A 50 -1.44 -6.15 -11.80
N TYR A 51 -1.66 -6.73 -10.63
CA TYR A 51 -2.65 -6.23 -9.67
C TYR A 51 -2.19 -6.37 -8.23
N ILE A 52 -2.87 -5.64 -7.36
CA ILE A 52 -2.74 -5.76 -5.92
C ILE A 52 -4.07 -6.20 -5.33
N GLU A 53 -4.01 -7.09 -4.34
CA GLU A 53 -5.16 -7.59 -3.60
C GLU A 53 -5.07 -7.14 -2.14
N CYS A 54 -6.17 -6.61 -1.62
CA CYS A 54 -6.30 -6.25 -0.22
C CYS A 54 -6.45 -7.53 0.63
N SER A 55 -5.56 -7.75 1.60
CA SER A 55 -5.65 -8.93 2.48
C SER A 55 -6.92 -8.97 3.34
N LEU A 56 -7.59 -7.82 3.58
CA LEU A 56 -8.80 -7.76 4.42
C LEU A 56 -10.10 -8.03 3.64
N CYS A 57 -10.31 -7.34 2.52
CA CYS A 57 -11.57 -7.44 1.76
C CYS A 57 -11.44 -8.20 0.44
N SER A 58 -10.25 -8.71 0.11
CA SER A 58 -9.93 -9.44 -1.13
C SER A 58 -10.24 -8.68 -2.43
N GLN A 59 -10.49 -7.37 -2.35
CA GLN A 59 -10.66 -6.52 -3.52
C GLN A 59 -9.34 -6.36 -4.26
N ARG A 60 -9.44 -6.36 -5.59
CA ARG A 60 -8.30 -6.27 -6.51
C ARG A 60 -8.30 -4.92 -7.20
N PHE A 61 -7.10 -4.37 -7.35
CA PHE A 61 -6.87 -3.09 -8.00
C PHE A 61 -5.72 -3.25 -8.98
N GLU A 62 -5.80 -2.55 -10.10
CA GLU A 62 -4.68 -2.42 -11.02
C GLU A 62 -3.49 -1.81 -10.26
N TYR A 63 -2.28 -2.27 -10.58
CA TYR A 63 -1.08 -1.94 -9.82
C TYR A 63 -0.74 -0.44 -9.85
N GLU A 64 -0.80 0.20 -11.02
CA GLU A 64 -0.50 1.63 -11.19
C GLU A 64 -1.56 2.50 -10.51
N ASP A 65 -2.84 2.15 -10.64
CA ASP A 65 -3.93 2.83 -9.94
C ASP A 65 -3.75 2.79 -8.42
N ALA A 66 -3.44 1.62 -7.87
CA ALA A 66 -3.20 1.47 -6.44
C ALA A 66 -1.96 2.23 -5.97
N ALA A 67 -0.91 2.29 -6.80
CA ALA A 67 0.29 3.07 -6.53
C ALA A 67 -0.01 4.57 -6.47
N ALA A 68 -0.82 5.08 -7.39
CA ALA A 68 -1.26 6.46 -7.40
C ALA A 68 -2.08 6.82 -6.16
N ILE A 69 -3.04 5.96 -5.77
CA ILE A 69 -3.86 6.14 -4.56
C ILE A 69 -2.98 6.22 -3.31
N GLY A 70 -2.05 5.27 -3.15
CA GLY A 70 -1.18 5.24 -1.99
C GLY A 70 -0.21 6.41 -1.91
N LYS A 71 0.31 6.89 -3.05
CA LYS A 71 1.11 8.11 -3.12
C LYS A 71 0.31 9.33 -2.65
N LYS A 72 -0.93 9.50 -3.15
CA LYS A 72 -1.81 10.60 -2.73
C LYS A 72 -2.10 10.52 -1.22
N TYR A 73 -2.38 9.34 -0.70
CA TYR A 73 -2.62 9.13 0.73
C TYR A 73 -1.43 9.58 1.59
N LEU A 74 -0.20 9.21 1.21
CA LEU A 74 0.99 9.64 1.95
C LEU A 74 1.20 11.15 1.90
N GLN A 75 1.00 11.77 0.73
CA GLN A 75 1.09 13.22 0.58
C GLN A 75 0.08 13.93 1.48
N GLU A 76 -1.18 13.48 1.48
CA GLU A 76 -2.23 14.07 2.32
C GLU A 76 -1.93 13.87 3.82
N THR A 77 -1.49 12.67 4.21
CA THR A 77 -1.14 12.36 5.60
C THR A 77 0.04 13.20 6.10
N GLN A 78 1.05 13.43 5.26
CA GLN A 78 2.18 14.31 5.59
C GLN A 78 1.74 15.76 5.75
N ARG A 79 0.87 16.25 4.85
CA ARG A 79 0.30 17.61 4.96
C ARG A 79 -0.46 17.78 6.26
N LEU A 80 -1.30 16.82 6.63
CA LEU A 80 -2.06 16.85 7.88
C LEU A 80 -1.15 16.94 9.11
N ARG A 81 -0.09 16.11 9.17
CA ARG A 81 0.89 16.14 10.28
C ARG A 81 1.65 17.45 10.39
N MET A 82 1.92 18.11 9.26
CA MET A 82 2.57 19.42 9.26
C MET A 82 1.61 20.56 9.65
N SER A 83 0.30 20.32 9.55
CA SER A 83 -0.75 21.31 9.89
C SER A 83 -1.34 21.13 11.29
N GLU A 84 -0.99 20.09 12.04
CA GLU A 84 -1.37 19.97 13.45
C GLU A 84 -0.63 21.03 14.28
N PRO A 85 -1.31 21.96 14.97
CA PRO A 85 -0.65 22.91 15.84
C PRO A 85 0.03 22.11 16.97
N VAL A 86 1.33 22.32 17.13
CA VAL A 86 2.07 21.78 18.27
C VAL A 86 1.50 22.42 19.54
N SER A 87 0.56 21.74 20.19
CA SER A 87 0.14 22.07 21.54
C SER A 87 1.32 21.84 22.48
N HIS A 88 2.12 22.88 22.71
CA HIS A 88 3.01 22.93 23.86
C HIS A 88 2.13 22.96 25.11
N SER A 89 2.27 21.92 25.94
CA SER A 89 1.83 21.91 27.35
C SER A 89 3.00 22.31 28.23
#